data_AF-A0A3D0NRI7-F1
#
_entry.id   AF-A0A3D0NRI7-F1
#
_cell.length_a   1.000
_cell.length_b   1.000
_cell.length_c   1.000
_cell.angle_alpha   90.00
_cell.angle_beta   90.00
_cell.angle_gamma   90.00
#
_symmetry.space_group_name_H-M   'P 1'
#
loop_
_entity.id
_entity.type
_entity.pdbx_description
1 polymer ?
#
loop_
_entity_poly.entity_id
_entity_poly.type
_entity_poly.pdbx_seq_one_letter_code
_entity_poly.pdbx_strand_id
1 'polypeptide(L)'
;MRLHGIRVAHKKHTADCAPERLAVPQYVTIPMSMHIGKPASIAIHKGEDVKVGQLIGEADGFVSSNIHASVSGEVRQISEILNAHGQKIPCVVIQADGKQTLYDKLTPPVVTDFESFVRAVKESG
;
A
#
# COMPACT_ATOMS: atom_id res chain seq x y z
N MET A 1 20.29 7.67 40.87
CA MET A 1 19.52 8.86 40.45
C MET A 1 18.29 8.39 39.68
N ARG A 2 17.07 8.57 40.20
CA ARG A 2 15.83 8.17 39.52
C ARG A 2 15.37 9.36 38.67
N LEU A 3 15.59 9.31 37.36
CA LEU A 3 15.07 10.33 36.44
C LEU A 3 13.58 10.06 36.24
N HIS A 4 12.73 10.97 36.70
CA HIS A 4 11.31 10.96 36.37
C HIS A 4 11.13 11.49 34.94
N GLY A 5 10.32 10.81 34.12
CA GLY A 5 10.03 11.25 32.75
C GLY A 5 9.32 12.61 32.72
N ILE A 6 9.48 13.35 31.62
CA ILE A 6 8.83 14.64 31.39
C ILE A 6 7.34 14.42 31.12
N ARG A 7 6.48 15.02 31.96
CA ARG A 7 5.03 15.07 31.73
C ARG A 7 4.70 16.25 30.83
N VAL A 8 4.45 15.97 29.55
CA VAL A 8 3.95 16.96 28.60
C VAL A 8 2.43 17.04 28.65
N ALA A 9 1.88 18.21 28.34
CA ALA A 9 0.43 18.42 28.26
C ALA A 9 -0.18 17.55 27.14
N HIS A 10 -1.34 16.96 27.41
CA HIS A 10 -2.05 16.09 26.47
C HIS A 10 -2.75 16.92 25.38
N LYS A 11 -2.07 17.17 24.25
CA LYS A 11 -2.57 17.96 23.10
C LYS A 11 -3.26 17.11 22.02
N LYS A 12 -4.06 16.12 22.41
CA LYS A 12 -4.82 15.29 21.46
C LYS A 12 -6.21 15.90 21.25
N HIS A 13 -6.27 16.98 20.46
CA HIS A 13 -7.49 17.75 20.20
C HIS A 13 -8.63 16.96 19.54
N THR A 14 -8.34 15.74 19.09
CA THR A 14 -9.29 14.82 18.44
C THR A 14 -9.66 13.61 19.29
N ALA A 15 -9.27 13.57 20.58
CA ALA A 15 -9.48 12.39 21.44
C ALA A 15 -10.96 12.00 21.58
N ASP A 16 -11.86 12.98 21.54
CA ASP A 16 -13.31 12.78 21.68
C ASP A 16 -14.06 12.88 20.33
N CYS A 17 -13.34 13.04 19.21
CA CYS A 17 -13.94 13.08 17.89
C CYS A 17 -14.31 11.65 17.44
N ALA A 18 -15.51 11.49 16.88
CA ALA A 18 -15.89 10.24 16.23
C ALA A 18 -15.04 10.02 14.95
N PRO A 19 -14.63 8.77 14.64
CA PRO A 19 -13.98 8.46 13.36
C PRO A 19 -14.95 8.72 12.19
N GLU A 20 -14.48 9.44 11.18
CA GLU A 20 -15.25 9.69 9.96
C GLU A 20 -14.67 8.91 8.78
N ARG A 21 -15.54 8.47 7.86
CA ARG A 21 -15.08 7.86 6.60
C ARG A 21 -14.64 8.96 5.65
N LEU A 22 -13.39 8.89 5.22
CA LEU A 22 -12.91 9.74 4.14
C LEU A 22 -13.55 9.30 2.82
N ALA A 23 -13.86 10.29 1.98
CA ALA A 23 -14.23 10.02 0.60
C ALA A 23 -13.07 9.34 -0.14
N VAL A 24 -13.41 8.49 -1.12
CA VAL A 24 -12.40 7.86 -1.97
C VAL A 24 -11.70 8.96 -2.79
N PRO A 25 -10.37 9.06 -2.74
CA PRO A 25 -9.65 10.05 -3.53
C PRO A 25 -9.80 9.75 -5.03
N GLN A 26 -9.94 10.79 -5.85
CA GLN A 26 -10.06 10.64 -7.32
C GLN A 26 -8.80 10.03 -7.95
N TYR A 27 -7.62 10.31 -7.37
CA TYR A 27 -6.34 9.78 -7.82
C TYR A 27 -5.53 9.28 -6.63
N VAL A 28 -4.86 8.15 -6.80
CA VAL A 28 -3.82 7.68 -5.87
C VAL A 28 -2.52 7.45 -6.63
N THR A 29 -1.41 7.87 -6.01
CA THR A 29 -0.06 7.60 -6.50
C THR A 29 0.57 6.60 -5.56
N ILE A 30 0.83 5.39 -6.05
CA ILE A 30 1.38 4.28 -5.27
C ILE A 30 2.83 4.09 -5.68
N PRO A 31 3.81 4.43 -4.82
CA PRO A 31 5.22 4.22 -5.10
C PRO A 31 5.58 2.74 -4.99
N MET A 32 6.53 2.27 -5.80
CA MET A 32 7.01 0.88 -5.73
C MET A 32 8.07 0.64 -4.66
N SER A 33 8.44 1.69 -3.92
CA SER A 33 9.37 1.65 -2.79
C SER A 33 8.66 2.05 -1.50
N MET A 34 7.79 1.16 -1.00
CA MET A 34 7.07 1.31 0.28
C MET A 34 7.71 0.52 1.44
N HIS A 35 8.86 -0.11 1.18
CA HIS A 35 9.62 -0.93 2.12
C HIS A 35 11.12 -0.62 1.97
N ILE A 36 11.94 -1.06 2.94
CA ILE A 36 13.39 -0.83 2.96
C ILE A 36 14.17 -1.55 1.84
N GLY A 37 13.54 -2.55 1.23
CA GLY A 37 14.11 -3.41 0.21
C GLY A 37 14.20 -2.81 -1.20
N LYS A 38 14.67 -3.61 -2.16
CA LYS A 38 14.68 -3.24 -3.59
C LYS A 38 13.22 -2.99 -4.05
N PRO A 39 12.94 -1.86 -4.75
CA PRO A 39 11.58 -1.53 -5.21
C PRO A 39 10.92 -2.69 -5.96
N ALA A 40 9.61 -2.87 -5.73
CA ALA A 40 8.82 -3.87 -6.43
C ALA A 40 8.79 -3.58 -7.94
N SER A 41 8.79 -4.65 -8.75
CA SER A 41 8.63 -4.55 -10.19
C SER A 41 7.15 -4.36 -10.54
N ILE A 42 6.84 -3.35 -11.38
CA ILE A 42 5.45 -3.07 -11.77
C ILE A 42 4.88 -4.27 -12.55
N ALA A 43 3.75 -4.79 -12.10
CA ALA A 43 3.11 -6.02 -12.63
C ALA A 43 1.92 -5.73 -13.57
N ILE A 44 1.67 -4.46 -13.86
CA ILE A 44 0.51 -3.95 -14.63
C ILE A 44 0.96 -2.93 -15.68
N HIS A 45 0.03 -2.49 -16.53
CA HIS A 45 0.31 -1.50 -17.57
C HIS A 45 -0.66 -0.32 -17.57
N LYS A 46 -0.28 0.77 -18.23
CA LYS A 46 -1.13 1.96 -18.39
C LYS A 46 -2.41 1.58 -19.18
N GLY A 47 -3.55 2.07 -18.69
CA GLY A 47 -4.88 1.80 -19.26
C GLY A 47 -5.54 0.52 -18.73
N GLU A 48 -4.83 -0.27 -17.91
CA GLU A 48 -5.39 -1.45 -17.27
C GLU A 48 -6.37 -1.06 -16.15
N ASP A 49 -7.49 -1.77 -16.05
CA ASP A 49 -8.40 -1.66 -14.91
C ASP A 49 -7.90 -2.55 -13.76
N VAL A 50 -7.85 -1.97 -12.56
CA VAL A 50 -7.45 -2.66 -11.34
C VAL A 50 -8.56 -2.64 -10.30
N LYS A 51 -8.58 -3.64 -9.44
CA LYS A 51 -9.51 -3.77 -8.30
C LYS A 51 -8.77 -3.61 -6.97
N VAL A 52 -9.50 -3.26 -5.91
CA VAL A 52 -8.94 -3.13 -4.55
C VAL A 52 -8.34 -4.48 -4.12
N GLY A 53 -7.06 -4.47 -3.73
CA GLY A 53 -6.32 -5.68 -3.34
C GLY A 53 -5.71 -6.46 -4.51
N GLN A 54 -5.81 -6.00 -5.75
CA GLN A 54 -5.11 -6.60 -6.89
C GLN A 54 -3.61 -6.29 -6.83
N LEU A 55 -2.76 -7.28 -7.13
CA LEU A 55 -1.31 -7.10 -7.20
C LEU A 55 -0.95 -6.13 -8.34
N ILE A 56 -0.19 -5.08 -8.03
CA ILE A 56 0.28 -4.07 -9.00
C ILE A 56 1.81 -3.92 -9.01
N GLY A 57 2.49 -4.39 -7.96
CA GLY A 57 3.94 -4.48 -7.90
C GLY A 57 4.35 -5.81 -7.28
N GLU A 58 5.18 -6.59 -7.98
CA GLU A 58 5.73 -7.86 -7.52
C GLU A 58 7.06 -7.64 -6.80
N ALA A 59 7.24 -8.28 -5.65
CA ALA A 59 8.48 -8.25 -4.89
C ALA A 59 9.67 -8.68 -5.77
N ASP A 60 10.69 -7.84 -5.87
CA ASP A 60 11.86 -8.09 -6.71
C ASP A 60 13.14 -7.89 -5.90
N GLY A 61 13.70 -8.99 -5.37
CA GLY A 61 14.95 -9.02 -4.62
C GLY A 61 14.86 -9.78 -3.29
N PHE A 62 15.99 -9.89 -2.59
CA PHE A 62 16.07 -10.64 -1.32
C PHE A 62 15.25 -9.97 -0.20
N VAL A 63 15.28 -8.65 -0.13
CA VAL A 63 14.39 -7.84 0.70
C VAL A 63 13.52 -7.04 -0.26
N SER A 64 12.23 -7.35 -0.31
CA SER A 64 11.20 -6.67 -1.10
C SER A 64 9.83 -7.18 -0.65
N SER A 65 8.75 -6.50 -1.01
CA SER A 65 7.39 -6.99 -0.78
C SER A 65 6.44 -6.62 -1.91
N ASN A 66 5.37 -7.40 -2.02
CA ASN A 66 4.30 -7.16 -2.98
C ASN A 66 3.54 -5.87 -2.65
N ILE A 67 3.05 -5.21 -3.69
CA ILE A 67 2.28 -3.97 -3.60
C ILE A 67 0.95 -4.15 -4.31
N HIS A 68 -0.13 -3.81 -3.62
CA HIS A 68 -1.50 -4.00 -4.08
C HIS A 68 -2.20 -2.66 -4.32
N ALA A 69 -3.17 -2.64 -5.24
CA ALA A 69 -3.99 -1.46 -5.51
C ALA A 69 -4.87 -1.12 -4.29
N SER A 70 -4.80 0.15 -3.87
CA SER A 70 -5.59 0.68 -2.75
C SER A 70 -7.01 1.09 -3.15
N VAL A 71 -7.27 1.28 -4.45
CA VAL A 71 -8.56 1.67 -5.02
C VAL A 71 -8.84 0.87 -6.29
N SER A 72 -10.11 0.72 -6.65
CA SER A 72 -10.50 0.24 -7.99
C SER A 72 -10.52 1.39 -8.99
N GLY A 73 -10.17 1.11 -10.25
CA GLY A 73 -10.20 2.08 -11.34
C GLY A 73 -9.13 1.84 -12.40
N GLU A 74 -8.83 2.85 -13.20
CA GLU A 74 -7.90 2.76 -14.35
C GLU A 74 -6.48 3.18 -13.95
N VAL A 75 -5.48 2.42 -14.38
CA VAL A 75 -4.06 2.77 -14.28
C VAL A 75 -3.76 3.92 -15.24
N ARG A 76 -3.79 5.14 -14.72
CA ARG A 76 -3.70 6.33 -15.56
C ARG A 76 -2.29 6.64 -16.03
N GLN A 77 -1.30 6.35 -15.20
CA GLN A 77 0.10 6.64 -15.51
C GLN A 77 1.05 5.71 -14.76
N ILE A 78 2.14 5.34 -15.44
CA ILE A 78 3.33 4.76 -14.81
C ILE A 78 4.43 5.81 -14.98
N SER A 79 5.05 6.22 -13.87
CA SER A 79 6.04 7.30 -13.85
C SER A 79 7.02 7.13 -12.69
N GLU A 80 7.85 8.14 -12.45
CA GLU A 80 8.69 8.23 -11.26
C GLU A 80 8.29 9.42 -10.39
N ILE A 81 8.44 9.29 -9.08
CA ILE A 81 8.29 10.38 -8.11
C ILE A 81 9.55 10.54 -7.28
N LEU A 82 9.76 11.74 -6.73
CA LEU A 82 10.81 11.97 -5.75
C LEU A 82 10.34 11.48 -4.37
N ASN A 83 11.06 10.54 -3.77
CA ASN A 83 10.77 10.10 -2.40
C ASN A 83 11.32 11.09 -1.36
N ALA A 84 11.01 10.86 -0.09
CA ALA A 84 11.49 11.70 1.03
C ALA A 84 13.03 11.75 1.16
N HIS A 85 13.76 10.82 0.54
CA HIS A 85 15.22 10.77 0.52
C HIS A 85 15.83 11.40 -0.74
N GLY A 86 15.02 12.03 -1.59
CA GLY A 86 15.48 12.67 -2.81
C GLY A 86 15.82 11.70 -3.96
N GLN A 87 15.38 10.45 -3.89
CA GLN A 87 15.57 9.47 -4.96
C GLN A 87 14.33 9.41 -5.85
N LYS A 88 14.54 9.28 -7.16
CA LYS A 88 13.46 8.94 -8.09
C LYS A 88 13.12 7.46 -7.95
N ILE A 89 11.85 7.18 -7.72
CA ILE A 89 11.33 5.81 -7.59
C ILE A 89 10.14 5.59 -8.52
N PRO A 90 10.01 4.39 -9.12
CA PRO A 90 8.86 4.08 -9.94
C PRO A 90 7.57 4.12 -9.12
N CYS A 91 6.49 4.58 -9.74
CA CYS A 91 5.16 4.66 -9.14
C CYS A 91 4.06 4.44 -10.17
N VAL A 92 2.90 4.03 -9.68
CA VAL A 92 1.68 3.89 -10.46
C VAL A 92 0.67 4.93 -9.99
N VAL A 93 0.06 5.67 -10.92
CA VAL A 93 -1.07 6.57 -10.64
C VAL A 93 -2.35 5.88 -11.11
N ILE A 94 -3.29 5.68 -10.19
CA ILE A 94 -4.61 5.08 -10.47
C ILE A 94 -5.66 6.17 -10.33
N GLN A 95 -6.52 6.29 -11.35
CA GLN A 95 -7.73 7.10 -11.26
C GLN A 95 -8.86 6.23 -10.71
N ALA A 96 -9.36 6.57 -9.53
CA ALA A 96 -10.40 5.78 -8.89
C ALA A 96 -11.74 5.88 -9.65
N ASP A 97 -12.45 4.75 -9.76
CA ASP A 97 -13.81 4.69 -10.30
C ASP A 97 -14.90 5.02 -9.25
N GLY A 98 -14.50 5.23 -8.00
CA GLY A 98 -15.37 5.50 -6.85
C GLY A 98 -16.12 4.28 -6.32
N LYS A 99 -15.98 3.09 -6.93
CA LYS A 99 -16.78 1.90 -6.59
C LYS A 99 -16.16 1.05 -5.48
N GLN A 100 -14.84 1.12 -5.31
CA GLN A 100 -14.08 0.28 -4.36
C GLN A 100 -14.35 -1.23 -4.59
N THR A 101 -14.40 -1.64 -5.85
CA THR A 101 -14.64 -3.04 -6.22
C THR A 101 -13.48 -3.91 -5.74
N LEU A 102 -13.76 -4.92 -4.93
CA LEU A 102 -12.75 -5.86 -4.43
C LEU A 102 -12.26 -6.79 -5.54
N TYR A 103 -10.99 -7.15 -5.50
CA TYR A 103 -10.41 -8.12 -6.41
C TYR A 103 -11.06 -9.50 -6.20
N ASP A 104 -11.46 -10.16 -7.30
CA ASP A 104 -12.30 -11.38 -7.21
C ASP A 104 -11.57 -12.56 -6.52
N LYS A 105 -10.23 -12.54 -6.53
CA LYS A 105 -9.39 -13.55 -5.88
C LYS A 105 -8.98 -13.18 -4.46
N LEU A 106 -9.56 -12.12 -3.88
CA LEU A 106 -9.28 -11.73 -2.50
C LEU A 106 -9.98 -12.70 -1.54
N THR A 107 -9.25 -13.70 -1.07
CA THR A 107 -9.75 -14.70 -0.12
C THR A 107 -8.87 -14.73 1.13
N PRO A 108 -9.43 -15.04 2.32
CA PRO A 108 -8.61 -15.28 3.50
C PRO A 108 -7.57 -16.39 3.22
N PRO A 109 -6.30 -16.19 3.61
CA PRO A 109 -5.27 -17.18 3.36
C PRO A 109 -5.54 -18.46 4.16
N VAL A 110 -5.31 -19.61 3.53
CA VAL A 110 -5.35 -20.91 4.19
C VAL A 110 -3.93 -21.30 4.58
N VAL A 111 -3.69 -21.42 5.89
CA VAL A 111 -2.38 -21.75 6.45
C VAL A 111 -2.45 -23.13 7.09
N THR A 112 -1.68 -24.08 6.58
CA THR A 112 -1.62 -25.48 7.06
C THR A 112 -0.28 -25.86 7.67
N ASP A 113 0.77 -25.12 7.33
CA ASP A 113 2.15 -25.39 7.67
C ASP A 113 3.00 -24.11 7.57
N PHE A 114 4.30 -24.22 7.85
CA PHE A 114 5.20 -23.08 7.78
C PHE A 114 5.35 -22.49 6.37
N GLU A 115 5.34 -23.33 5.33
CA GLU A 115 5.53 -22.86 3.95
C GLU A 115 4.31 -22.08 3.45
N SER A 116 3.11 -22.60 3.68
CA SER A 116 1.83 -21.93 3.40
C SER A 116 1.69 -20.64 4.21
N PHE A 117 2.16 -20.60 5.45
CA PHE A 117 2.24 -19.37 6.24
C PHE A 117 3.14 -18.33 5.55
N VAL A 118 4.37 -18.71 5.19
CA VAL A 118 5.32 -17.81 4.52
C VAL A 118 4.76 -17.31 3.18
N ARG A 119 4.10 -18.18 2.41
CA ARG A 119 3.45 -17.79 1.15
C ARG A 119 2.31 -16.79 1.40
N ALA A 120 1.42 -17.07 2.36
CA ALA A 120 0.32 -16.19 2.71
C ALA A 120 0.79 -14.79 3.14
N VAL A 121 1.88 -14.72 3.92
CA VAL A 121 2.49 -13.45 4.31
C VAL A 121 3.02 -12.70 3.08
N LYS A 122 3.73 -13.38 2.17
CA LYS A 122 4.25 -12.75 0.93
C LYS A 122 3.13 -12.25 0.01
N GLU A 123 2.07 -13.02 -0.15
CA GLU A 123 0.93 -12.66 -1.00
C GLU A 123 0.10 -11.51 -0.40
N SER A 124 0.18 -11.26 0.91
CA SER A 124 -0.56 -10.17 1.56
C SER A 124 0.07 -8.78 1.36
N GLY A 125 1.36 -8.72 1.01
CA GLY A 125 2.13 -7.47 0.88
C GLY A 125 2.68 -6.96 2.20
#